data_AF-A0A8C4WP25-F1
#
_entry.id   AF-A0A8C4WP25-F1
#
_cell.length_a   1.000
_cell.length_b   1.000
_cell.length_c   1.000
_cell.angle_alpha   90.00
_cell.angle_beta   90.00
_cell.angle_gamma   90.00
#
_symmetry.space_group_name_H-M   'P 1'
#
loop_
_entity.id
_entity.type
_entity.pdbx_description
1 polymer ?
#
loop_
_entity_poly.entity_id
_entity_poly.type
_entity_poly.pdbx_seq_one_letter_code
_entity_poly.pdbx_strand_id
1 'polypeptide(L)' 'MTPRRTQQVGVGPSTEHAYIYRVVLLGSTAVGKSSIAFCYVKNDFKEFMSTVGCECTTAVFIVELE' A
#
# COMPACT_ATOMS: atom_id res chain seq x y z
N MET A 1 3.79 23.26 18.11
CA MET A 1 4.18 21.92 17.63
C MET A 1 4.39 22.01 16.13
N THR A 2 5.65 22.10 15.69
CA THR A 2 6.03 22.17 14.27
C THR A 2 6.03 20.78 13.65
N PRO A 3 5.57 20.59 12.39
CA PRO A 3 5.64 19.29 11.74
C PRO A 3 7.10 18.95 11.42
N ARG A 4 7.56 17.75 11.80
CA ARG A 4 8.84 17.21 11.33
C ARG A 4 8.75 16.94 9.83
N ARG A 5 9.53 17.68 9.04
CA ARG A 5 9.83 17.36 7.64
C ARG A 5 10.87 16.24 7.63
N THR A 6 10.48 15.04 7.21
CA THR A 6 11.42 13.94 6.97
C THR A 6 12.35 14.36 5.83
N GLN A 7 13.65 14.43 6.11
CA GLN A 7 14.67 14.69 5.09
C GLN A 7 14.69 13.50 4.12
N GLN A 8 14.46 13.78 2.84
CA GLN A 8 14.87 12.87 1.77
C GLN A 8 16.41 12.83 1.78
N VAL A 9 16.97 11.70 2.19
CA VAL A 9 18.39 11.38 1.97
C VAL A 9 18.57 11.23 0.47
N GLY A 10 19.43 12.07 -0.09
CA GLY A 10 19.69 12.15 -1.52
C GLY A 10 20.36 10.90 -2.08
N VAL A 11 19.87 10.46 -3.24
CA VAL A 11 20.55 9.58 -4.18
C VAL A 11 20.50 10.31 -5.54
N GLY A 12 21.62 10.34 -6.26
CA GLY A 12 21.81 11.08 -7.52
C GLY A 12 20.86 10.68 -8.66
N PRO A 13 20.94 11.33 -9.83
CA PRO A 13 19.92 11.24 -10.86
C PRO A 13 20.01 9.93 -11.66
N SER A 14 19.45 8.86 -11.10
CA SER A 14 18.69 7.90 -11.90
C SER A 14 17.22 8.28 -11.72
N THR A 15 16.63 8.95 -12.71
CA THR A 15 15.19 9.20 -12.78
C THR A 15 14.46 7.88 -13.04
N GLU A 16 14.48 6.96 -12.07
CA GLU A 16 13.46 5.95 -12.00
C GLU A 16 12.17 6.64 -11.58
N HIS A 17 11.24 6.76 -12.52
CA HIS A 17 9.92 7.32 -12.26
C HIS A 17 9.15 6.37 -11.34
N ALA A 18 9.22 6.61 -10.03
CA ALA A 18 8.37 5.92 -9.06
C ALA A 18 6.93 6.46 -9.18
N TYR A 19 6.04 5.67 -9.77
CA TYR A 19 4.62 5.99 -9.83
C TYR A 19 3.92 5.65 -8.52
N ILE A 20 3.21 6.62 -7.93
CA ILE A 20 2.41 6.41 -6.72
C ILE A 20 0.96 6.21 -7.10
N TYR A 21 0.45 5.00 -6.90
CA TYR A 21 -0.96 4.67 -7.06
C TYR A 21 -1.65 4.60 -5.71
N ARG A 22 -2.85 5.21 -5.61
CA ARG A 22 -3.72 5.12 -4.43
C ARG A 22 -4.96 4.32 -4.80
N VAL A 23 -5.12 3.15 -4.18
CA VAL A 23 -6.25 2.25 -4.42
C VAL A 23 -7.10 2.17 -3.15
N VAL A 24 -8.42 2.24 -3.31
CA VAL A 24 -9.39 2.09 -2.21
C VAL A 24 -10.29 0.91 -2.54
N LEU A 25 -10.34 -0.08 -1.63
CA LEU A 25 -11.23 -1.24 -1.76
C LEU A 25 -12.56 -0.92 -1.07
N LEU A 26 -13.64 -0.92 -1.86
CA LEU A 26 -15.01 -0.67 -1.39
C LEU A 26 -15.84 -1.94 -1.42
N GLY A 27 -16.80 -2.05 -0.50
CA GLY A 27 -17.72 -3.18 -0.41
C GLY A 27 -18.26 -3.38 1.00
N SER A 28 -19.30 -4.21 1.15
CA SER A 28 -19.95 -4.50 2.43
C SER A 28 -18.98 -5.09 3.48
N THR A 29 -19.40 -5.06 4.74
CA THR A 29 -18.64 -5.68 5.84
C THR A 29 -18.41 -7.17 5.58
N ALA A 30 -17.25 -7.69 6.02
CA ALA A 30 -16.89 -9.12 5.96
C ALA A 30 -16.74 -9.78 4.57
N VAL A 31 -16.76 -9.02 3.47
CA VAL A 31 -16.52 -9.58 2.11
C VAL A 31 -15.05 -9.88 1.78
N GLY A 32 -14.13 -9.76 2.76
CA GLY A 32 -12.71 -10.12 2.58
C GLY A 32 -11.77 -9.05 2.02
N LYS A 33 -12.17 -7.76 2.03
CA LYS A 33 -11.32 -6.64 1.54
C LYS A 33 -9.96 -6.55 2.22
N SER A 34 -9.90 -6.72 3.54
CA SER A 34 -8.63 -6.75 4.28
C SER A 34 -7.82 -8.00 3.93
N SER A 35 -8.45 -9.16 3.81
CA SER A 35 -7.77 -10.41 3.45
C SER A 35 -7.14 -10.36 2.07
N ILE A 36 -7.80 -9.78 1.06
CA ILE A 36 -7.21 -9.65 -0.29
C ILE A 36 -6.06 -8.64 -0.31
N ALA A 37 -6.18 -7.51 0.41
CA ALA A 37 -5.08 -6.55 0.55
C ALA A 37 -3.88 -7.17 1.29
N PHE A 38 -4.14 -7.95 2.35
CA PHE A 38 -3.11 -8.67 3.09
C PHE A 38 -2.40 -9.71 2.22
N CYS A 39 -3.16 -10.51 1.47
CA CYS A 39 -2.61 -11.49 0.54
C CYS A 39 -1.73 -10.83 -0.53
N TYR A 40 -2.15 -9.70 -1.07
CA TYR A 40 -1.35 -8.95 -2.04
C TYR A 40 -0.01 -8.47 -1.46
N VAL A 41 -0.01 -7.94 -0.23
CA VAL A 41 1.20 -7.32 0.35
C VAL A 41 2.11 -8.32 1.07
N LYS A 42 1.54 -9.36 1.67
CA LYS A 42 2.26 -10.32 2.53
C LYS A 42 2.43 -11.68 1.89
N ASN A 43 1.77 -11.96 0.77
CA ASN A 43 1.71 -13.27 0.14
C ASN A 43 1.30 -14.38 1.14
N ASP A 44 0.38 -14.03 2.04
CA ASP A 44 -0.15 -14.90 3.09
C ASP A 44 -1.67 -14.67 3.21
N PHE A 45 -2.41 -15.65 3.70
CA PHE A 45 -3.86 -15.58 3.79
C PHE A 45 -4.36 -15.69 5.22
N LYS A 46 -5.21 -14.73 5.60
CA LYS A 46 -5.93 -14.75 6.86
C LYS A 46 -7.44 -14.73 6.59
N GLU A 47 -8.10 -15.80 7.01
CA GLU A 47 -9.54 -16.01 6.78
C GLU A 47 -10.41 -14.90 7.37
N PHE A 48 -10.01 -14.36 8.54
CA PHE A 48 -10.72 -13.27 9.18
C PHE A 48 -9.80 -12.11 9.56
N MET A 49 -10.13 -10.93 9.05
CA MET A 49 -9.53 -9.65 9.42
C MET A 49 -10.65 -8.63 9.59
N SER A 50 -10.89 -8.23 10.83
CA SER A 50 -11.80 -7.13 11.12
C SER A 50 -11.10 -5.79 10.87
N THR A 51 -11.85 -4.84 10.34
CA THR A 51 -11.38 -3.48 10.08
C THR A 51 -12.23 -2.52 10.91
N VAL A 52 -11.59 -1.67 11.72
CA VAL A 52 -12.26 -0.55 12.38
C VAL A 52 -11.95 0.71 11.58
N GLY A 53 -12.97 1.32 10.98
CA GLY A 53 -12.78 2.48 10.10
C GLY A 53 -12.10 2.11 8.78
N CYS A 54 -10.85 2.49 8.61
CA CYS A 54 -10.06 2.26 7.39
C CYS A 54 -8.71 1.60 7.70
N GLU A 55 -8.24 0.75 6.79
CA GLU A 55 -6.92 0.12 6.83
C GLU A 55 -6.08 0.62 5.66
N CYS A 56 -4.80 0.91 5.90
CA CYS A 56 -3.87 1.39 4.91
C CYS A 56 -2.69 0.44 4.80
N THR A 57 -2.48 -0.10 3.61
CA THR A 57 -1.37 -1.00 3.30
C THR A 57 -0.62 -0.51 2.07
N THR A 58 0.70 -0.61 2.08
CA THR A 58 1.57 -0.18 0.98
C THR A 58 2.30 -1.39 0.41
N ALA A 59 2.35 -1.50 -0.91
CA ALA A 59 3.19 -2.44 -1.64
C ALA A 59 3.96 -1.69 -2.75
N VAL A 60 5.16 -2.19 -3.04
CA VAL A 60 6.00 -1.72 -4.14
C VAL A 60 6.08 -2.86 -5.14
N PHE A 61 5.85 -2.55 -6.40
CA PHE A 61 5.92 -3.50 -7.50
C PHE A 61 6.72 -2.88 -8.65
N ILE A 62 7.53 -3.71 -9.29
CA ILE A 62 8.27 -3.34 -10.49
C ILE A 62 7.32 -3.53 -11.67
N VAL A 63 7.18 -2.51 -12.50
CA VAL A 63 6.36 -2.56 -13.72
C VAL A 63 7.33 -2.72 -14.89
N GLU A 64 7.28 -3.88 -15.56
CA GLU A 64 7.88 -4.01 -16.88
C GLU A 64 6.90 -3.45 -17.92
N LEU A 65 7.36 -2.46 -18.69
CA LEU A 65 6.64 -1.91 -19.82
C LEU A 65 7.21 -2.58 -21.09
N GLU A 66 6.39 -3.36 -21.80
CA GLU A 66 6.71 -3.86 -23.15
C GLU A 66 6.77 -2.73 -24.19
#